data_AF-A0A9D5JQV7-F1
#
_entry.id   AF-A0A9D5JQV7-F1
#
_cell.length_a   1.000
_cell.length_b   1.000
_cell.length_c   1.000
_cell.angle_alpha   90.00
_cell.angle_beta   90.00
_cell.angle_gamma   90.00
#
_symmetry.space_group_name_H-M   'P 1'
#
loop_
_entity.id
_entity.type
_entity.pdbx_description
1 polymer ?
#
loop_
_entity_poly.entity_id
_entity_poly.type
_entity_poly.pdbx_seq_one_letter_code
_entity_poly.pdbx_strand_id
1 'polypeptide(L)'
;MKIQTSILIAAAAFLGLPAIASAAPVVGNVIVPSDIEAGKATTIAATVSSGVSIQSCNLYVDNDDKGAMTVASGKATKSHTFPYSQVYTVFVFCRDVNGGLGKSDSAAVWVKVGPKPPEGPIGGFEPDPEPEQISEPEETEDEMQLETGSLIKLQCPEEADATHPCKAVYYYAVDEKRYAFPNAKVFFTWYDNFDSVVEVAPEVMGSILLGGNVRYRPGIRMVKFTTVNKVYALTRNGTLRWIATEEVATDLYGEDWNTKIDDIPDTFYTNYTFGADITSANDYDQAAEMERARNIDENRLEI
;
A
#
# COMPACT_ATOMS: atom_id res chain seq x y z
N MET A 1 28.28 61.73 -46.12
CA MET A 1 27.48 61.90 -44.90
C MET A 1 26.81 60.56 -44.59
N LYS A 2 27.41 59.74 -43.72
CA LYS A 2 26.89 58.43 -43.30
C LYS A 2 26.48 58.54 -41.84
N ILE A 3 25.20 58.30 -41.56
CA ILE A 3 24.62 58.31 -40.21
C ILE A 3 24.74 56.90 -39.67
N GLN A 4 25.48 56.75 -38.57
CA GLN A 4 25.72 55.48 -37.89
C GLN A 4 24.74 55.38 -36.72
N THR A 5 23.62 54.68 -36.90
CA THR A 5 22.63 54.45 -35.85
C THR A 5 23.04 53.20 -35.07
N SER A 6 23.46 53.38 -33.81
CA SER A 6 23.78 52.28 -32.90
C SER A 6 22.50 51.73 -32.27
N ILE A 7 22.24 50.44 -32.45
CA ILE A 7 21.16 49.70 -31.79
C ILE A 7 21.72 49.17 -30.46
N LEU A 8 21.18 49.65 -29.33
CA LEU A 8 21.40 49.03 -28.02
C LEU A 8 20.53 47.78 -27.92
N ILE A 9 21.16 46.61 -27.79
CA ILE A 9 20.50 45.36 -27.39
C ILE A 9 20.55 45.31 -25.85
N ALA A 10 19.39 45.48 -25.20
CA ALA A 10 19.25 45.22 -23.77
C ALA A 10 19.16 43.70 -23.55
N ALA A 11 20.24 43.09 -23.05
CA ALA A 11 20.22 41.71 -22.58
C ALA A 11 19.48 41.66 -21.24
N ALA A 12 18.24 41.16 -21.25
CA ALA A 12 17.51 40.83 -20.03
C ALA A 12 18.10 39.54 -19.44
N ALA A 13 18.94 39.68 -18.42
CA ALA A 13 19.37 38.56 -17.61
C ALA A 13 18.17 38.06 -16.79
N PHE A 14 17.55 36.97 -17.21
CA PHE A 14 16.65 36.18 -16.36
C PHE A 14 17.50 35.61 -15.23
N LEU A 15 17.46 36.26 -14.06
CA LEU A 15 17.84 35.65 -12.80
C LEU A 15 16.87 34.50 -12.56
N GLY A 16 17.26 33.28 -12.95
CA GLY A 16 16.57 32.08 -12.52
C GLY A 16 16.56 32.08 -11.00
N LEU A 17 15.38 32.22 -10.40
CA LEU A 17 15.23 31.95 -8.98
C LEU A 17 15.67 30.49 -8.78
N PRO A 18 16.56 30.19 -7.83
CA PRO A 18 16.83 28.81 -7.49
C PRO A 18 15.49 28.21 -7.08
N ALA A 19 15.05 27.17 -7.79
CA ALA A 19 13.99 26.32 -7.30
C ALA A 19 14.50 25.77 -5.97
N ILE A 20 14.03 26.33 -4.86
CA ILE A 20 14.26 25.77 -3.55
C ILE A 20 13.53 24.44 -3.59
N ALA A 21 14.28 23.36 -3.82
CA ALA A 21 13.77 22.01 -3.66
C ALA A 21 13.15 21.95 -2.27
N SER A 22 11.82 21.86 -2.20
CA SER A 22 11.11 21.76 -0.94
C SER A 22 11.58 20.48 -0.27
N ALA A 23 12.46 20.61 0.71
CA ALA A 23 13.02 19.49 1.43
C ALA A 23 11.90 18.84 2.23
N ALA A 24 11.31 17.80 1.67
CA ALA A 24 10.26 17.02 2.32
C ALA A 24 10.76 16.49 3.68
N PRO A 25 9.85 16.23 4.64
CA PRO A 25 10.23 15.66 5.92
C PRO A 25 10.97 14.33 5.74
N VAL A 26 12.05 14.13 6.49
CA VAL A 26 12.72 12.84 6.61
C VAL A 26 12.16 12.13 7.83
N VAL A 27 11.57 10.97 7.60
CA VAL A 27 11.01 10.12 8.67
C VAL A 27 11.91 8.89 8.78
N GLY A 28 12.50 8.70 9.96
CA GLY A 28 13.34 7.54 10.24
C GLY A 28 12.52 6.30 10.57
N ASN A 29 13.22 5.20 10.86
CA ASN A 29 12.61 3.91 11.13
C ASN A 29 11.60 3.97 12.29
N VAL A 30 10.58 3.13 12.18
CA VAL A 30 9.62 2.92 13.26
C VAL A 30 10.31 2.23 14.42
N ILE A 31 10.10 2.76 15.62
CA ILE A 31 10.62 2.28 16.88
C ILE A 31 9.43 1.75 17.69
N VAL A 32 9.50 0.48 18.07
CA VAL A 32 8.53 -0.21 18.91
C VAL A 32 9.25 -1.03 19.99
N PRO A 33 8.59 -1.35 21.12
CA PRO A 33 9.11 -2.32 22.08
C PRO A 33 9.31 -3.70 21.44
N SER A 34 10.27 -4.47 21.97
CA SER A 34 10.55 -5.84 21.49
C SER A 34 9.58 -6.90 21.99
N ASP A 35 8.72 -6.56 22.96
CA ASP A 35 7.77 -7.48 23.58
C ASP A 35 6.39 -6.80 23.64
N ILE A 36 5.55 -7.12 22.66
CA ILE A 36 4.23 -6.51 22.49
C ILE A 36 3.20 -7.62 22.62
N GLU A 37 2.13 -7.35 23.37
CA GLU A 37 1.03 -8.28 23.58
C GLU A 37 -0.27 -7.70 23.04
N ALA A 38 -1.09 -8.57 22.46
CA ALA A 38 -2.44 -8.23 22.01
C ALA A 38 -3.27 -7.67 23.18
N GLY A 39 -4.05 -6.62 22.92
CA GLY A 39 -4.87 -5.94 23.92
C GLY A 39 -4.11 -4.99 24.85
N LYS A 40 -2.78 -4.92 24.79
CA LYS A 40 -1.98 -3.94 25.56
C LYS A 40 -1.61 -2.71 24.72
N ALA A 41 -1.75 -1.53 25.33
CA ALA A 41 -1.37 -0.28 24.71
C ALA A 41 0.15 -0.20 24.53
N THR A 42 0.59 0.03 23.29
CA THR A 42 1.99 0.03 22.89
C THR A 42 2.36 1.40 22.33
N THR A 43 3.48 1.96 22.80
CA THR A 43 3.96 3.24 22.28
C THR A 43 4.80 3.00 21.02
N ILE A 44 4.35 3.57 19.91
CA ILE A 44 5.04 3.56 18.62
C ILE A 44 5.67 4.93 18.41
N ALA A 45 6.90 4.96 17.92
CA ALA A 45 7.62 6.19 17.64
C ALA A 45 8.34 6.15 16.30
N ALA A 46 8.66 7.32 15.74
CA ALA A 46 9.60 7.47 14.64
C ALA A 46 10.35 8.81 14.80
N THR A 47 11.61 8.86 14.38
CA THR A 47 12.34 10.15 14.31
C THR A 47 11.86 10.94 13.11
N VAL A 48 11.69 12.25 13.27
CA VAL A 48 11.25 13.15 12.19
C VAL A 48 12.16 14.37 12.17
N SER A 49 12.72 14.66 11.00
CA SER A 49 13.55 15.84 10.75
C SER A 49 13.02 16.59 9.53
N SER A 50 12.94 17.91 9.61
CA SER A 50 12.54 18.75 8.48
C SER A 50 13.13 20.15 8.62
N GLY A 51 13.48 20.77 7.49
CA GLY A 51 13.82 22.19 7.42
C GLY A 51 12.59 23.11 7.46
N VAL A 52 11.39 22.54 7.34
CA VAL A 52 10.09 23.22 7.35
C VAL A 52 9.23 22.65 8.49
N SER A 53 8.39 23.47 9.12
CA SER A 53 7.48 23.02 10.18
C SER A 53 6.61 21.85 9.72
N ILE A 54 6.57 20.79 10.52
CA ILE A 54 5.69 19.63 10.30
C ILE A 54 4.24 20.03 10.56
N GLN A 55 3.37 19.81 9.59
CA GLN A 55 1.93 20.02 9.70
C GLN A 55 1.24 18.85 10.42
N SER A 56 1.56 17.61 10.03
CA SER A 56 1.02 16.40 10.66
C SER A 56 1.97 15.22 10.46
N CYS A 57 1.92 14.27 11.39
CA CYS A 57 2.42 12.92 11.19
C CYS A 57 1.31 11.95 11.58
N ASN A 58 1.01 10.96 10.76
CA ASN A 58 -0.01 9.96 11.01
C ASN A 58 0.63 8.57 11.12
N LEU A 59 0.08 7.76 12.03
CA LEU A 59 0.46 6.36 12.18
C LEU A 59 -0.40 5.51 11.24
N TYR A 60 0.24 4.64 10.47
CA TYR A 60 -0.44 3.63 9.68
C TYR A 60 -0.13 2.24 10.22
N VAL A 61 -1.17 1.42 10.37
CA VAL A 61 -1.07 0.00 10.75
C VAL A 61 -1.84 -0.79 9.71
N ASP A 62 -1.15 -1.69 8.99
CA ASP A 62 -1.68 -2.46 7.85
C ASP A 62 -2.38 -1.57 6.79
N ASN A 63 -1.75 -0.44 6.47
CA ASN A 63 -2.24 0.61 5.56
C ASN A 63 -3.48 1.39 6.02
N ASP A 64 -4.05 1.08 7.19
CA ASP A 64 -5.10 1.90 7.79
C ASP A 64 -4.49 3.09 8.55
N ASP A 65 -5.02 4.29 8.29
CA ASP A 65 -4.67 5.49 9.06
C ASP A 65 -5.26 5.38 10.48
N LYS A 66 -4.39 5.22 11.48
CA LYS A 66 -4.76 5.21 12.92
C LYS A 66 -4.75 6.62 13.51
N GLY A 67 -4.53 7.65 12.69
CA GLY A 67 -4.64 9.06 13.01
C GLY A 67 -3.33 9.71 13.43
N ALA A 68 -3.42 11.00 13.74
CA ALA A 68 -2.28 11.85 14.06
C ALA A 68 -1.47 11.33 15.27
N MET A 69 -0.15 11.49 15.16
CA MET A 69 0.85 11.28 16.19
C MET A 69 1.22 12.61 16.85
N THR A 70 1.68 12.56 18.09
CA THR A 70 2.24 13.73 18.78
C THR A 70 3.67 13.94 18.33
N VAL A 71 3.98 15.11 17.76
CA VAL A 71 5.33 15.46 17.32
C VAL A 71 5.99 16.37 18.35
N ALA A 72 7.05 15.91 19.00
CA ALA A 72 7.82 16.68 19.98
C ALA A 72 9.31 16.34 19.88
N SER A 73 10.18 17.36 19.93
CA SER A 73 11.64 17.20 19.94
C SER A 73 12.19 16.28 18.83
N GLY A 74 11.66 16.41 17.61
CA GLY A 74 12.08 15.60 16.46
C GLY A 74 11.64 14.13 16.51
N LYS A 75 10.62 13.79 17.33
CA LYS A 75 10.01 12.46 17.37
C LYS A 75 8.50 12.56 17.22
N ALA A 76 7.95 11.72 16.35
CA ALA A 76 6.52 11.47 16.27
C ALA A 76 6.19 10.25 17.13
N THR A 77 5.26 10.36 18.08
CA THR A 77 4.89 9.30 19.01
C THR A 77 3.38 9.12 19.10
N LYS A 78 2.90 7.87 19.16
CA LYS A 78 1.49 7.55 19.38
C LYS A 78 1.34 6.22 20.10
N SER A 79 0.39 6.14 21.03
CA SER A 79 -0.01 4.88 21.64
C SER A 79 -1.03 4.17 20.75
N HIS A 80 -0.82 2.89 20.49
CA HIS A 80 -1.72 2.03 19.73
C HIS A 80 -1.88 0.68 20.43
N THR A 81 -3.11 0.20 20.52
CA THR A 81 -3.41 -1.14 21.04
C THR A 81 -3.66 -2.06 19.86
N PHE A 82 -2.79 -3.05 19.70
CA PHE A 82 -2.97 -4.10 18.71
C PHE A 82 -4.04 -5.09 19.22
N PRO A 83 -5.15 -5.28 18.50
CA PRO A 83 -6.26 -6.10 19.01
C PRO A 83 -5.94 -7.59 19.04
N TYR A 84 -5.06 -8.07 18.15
CA TYR A 84 -4.82 -9.50 17.92
C TYR A 84 -3.33 -9.82 17.96
N SER A 85 -3.00 -11.09 18.22
CA SER A 85 -1.63 -11.59 18.17
C SER A 85 -1.27 -12.00 16.75
N GLN A 86 -0.61 -11.10 16.04
CA GLN A 86 -0.18 -11.29 14.66
C GLN A 86 1.00 -10.36 14.36
N VAL A 87 1.54 -10.47 13.15
CA VAL A 87 2.49 -9.49 12.63
C VAL A 87 1.72 -8.34 11.98
N TYR A 88 1.99 -7.12 12.42
CA TYR A 88 1.45 -5.90 11.86
C TYR A 88 2.49 -5.16 11.04
N THR A 89 2.02 -4.43 10.04
CA THR A 89 2.87 -3.54 9.25
C THR A 89 2.67 -2.13 9.72
N VAL A 90 3.73 -1.51 10.21
CA VAL A 90 3.65 -0.17 10.77
C VAL A 90 4.55 0.78 9.99
N PHE A 91 4.02 1.91 9.59
CA PHE A 91 4.82 3.01 9.04
C PHE A 91 4.25 4.36 9.47
N VAL A 92 5.09 5.38 9.41
CA VAL A 92 4.72 6.76 9.75
C VAL A 92 4.81 7.61 8.50
N PHE A 93 3.79 8.44 8.29
CA PHE A 93 3.75 9.39 7.19
C PHE A 93 3.61 10.80 7.75
N CYS A 94 4.48 11.70 7.32
CA CYS A 94 4.51 13.09 7.77
C CYS A 94 4.35 14.05 6.60
N ARG A 95 3.65 15.14 6.84
CA ARG A 95 3.48 16.26 5.92
C ARG A 95 3.98 17.55 6.57
N ASP A 96 4.67 18.38 5.82
CA ASP A 96 5.02 19.75 6.23
C ASP A 96 3.96 20.80 5.83
N VAL A 97 4.07 22.01 6.35
CA VAL A 97 3.13 23.11 6.07
C VAL A 97 3.12 23.57 4.60
N ASN A 98 4.14 23.21 3.82
CA ASN A 98 4.24 23.51 2.39
C ASN A 98 3.75 22.34 1.51
N GLY A 99 3.28 21.24 2.12
CA GLY A 99 2.77 20.06 1.43
C GLY A 99 3.82 19.01 1.08
N GLY A 100 5.08 19.16 1.49
CA GLY A 100 6.10 18.12 1.34
C GLY A 100 5.76 16.88 2.14
N LEU A 101 6.03 15.69 1.58
CA LEU A 101 5.61 14.40 2.10
C LEU A 101 6.82 13.52 2.43
N GLY A 102 6.87 13.00 3.65
CA GLY A 102 7.89 12.07 4.14
C GLY A 102 7.26 10.78 4.64
N LYS A 103 7.85 9.64 4.31
CA LYS A 103 7.39 8.31 4.76
C LYS A 103 8.56 7.54 5.36
N SER A 104 8.33 6.83 6.47
CA SER A 104 9.31 5.87 7.00
C SER A 104 9.34 4.59 6.15
N ASP A 105 10.39 3.80 6.32
CA ASP A 105 10.33 2.39 5.95
C ASP A 105 9.21 1.68 6.74
N SER A 106 8.65 0.63 6.15
CA SER A 106 7.64 -0.21 6.79
C SER A 106 8.32 -1.20 7.75
N ALA A 107 7.87 -1.21 9.00
CA ALA A 107 8.35 -2.12 10.03
C ALA A 107 7.35 -3.26 10.27
N ALA A 108 7.86 -4.50 10.33
CA ALA A 108 7.12 -5.64 10.81
C ALA A 108 7.12 -5.65 12.35
N VAL A 109 5.93 -5.57 12.95
CA VAL A 109 5.73 -5.52 14.40
C VAL A 109 5.07 -6.81 14.86
N TRP A 110 5.82 -7.62 15.60
CA TRP A 110 5.39 -8.92 16.09
C TRP A 110 4.62 -8.76 17.40
N VAL A 111 3.34 -9.13 17.41
CA VAL A 111 2.47 -9.05 18.58
C VAL A 111 2.14 -10.44 19.07
N LYS A 112 2.49 -10.73 20.32
CA LYS A 112 2.26 -12.02 20.98
C LYS A 112 0.84 -12.11 21.53
N VAL A 113 0.38 -13.34 21.78
CA VAL A 113 -0.90 -13.64 22.44
C VAL A 113 -0.92 -12.95 23.80
N GLY A 114 -1.87 -12.04 24.00
CA GLY A 114 -2.11 -11.42 25.30
C GLY A 114 -2.69 -12.43 26.30
N PRO A 115 -2.66 -12.16 27.62
CA PRO A 115 -3.26 -13.05 28.60
C PRO A 115 -4.72 -13.33 28.25
N LYS A 116 -5.05 -14.62 28.12
CA LYS A 116 -6.42 -15.11 27.89
C LYS A 116 -7.39 -14.40 28.85
N PRO A 117 -8.51 -13.81 28.37
CA PRO A 117 -9.51 -13.25 29.26
C PRO A 117 -9.93 -14.29 30.30
N PRO A 118 -10.14 -13.93 31.58
CA PRO A 118 -10.61 -14.89 32.57
C PRO A 118 -11.97 -15.42 32.11
N GLU A 119 -11.99 -16.69 31.68
CA GLU A 119 -13.23 -17.41 31.40
C GLU A 119 -14.06 -17.42 32.68
N GLY A 120 -15.27 -16.85 32.59
CA GLY A 120 -16.27 -16.95 33.65
C GLY A 120 -16.58 -18.43 33.94
N PRO A 121 -17.11 -18.72 35.14
CA PRO A 121 -17.23 -20.10 35.62
C PRO A 121 -18.15 -20.91 34.70
N ILE A 122 -17.55 -21.84 33.98
CA ILE A 122 -18.27 -22.84 33.19
C ILE A 122 -18.80 -23.87 34.19
N GLY A 123 -20.13 -24.03 34.20
CA GLY A 123 -20.84 -24.98 35.06
C GLY A 123 -20.34 -26.41 34.84
N GLY A 124 -20.24 -27.14 35.95
CA GLY A 124 -19.52 -28.41 36.05
C GLY A 124 -19.96 -29.48 35.05
N PHE A 125 -18.96 -30.08 34.42
CA PHE A 125 -19.01 -31.44 33.92
C PHE A 125 -18.16 -32.32 34.84
N GLU A 126 -18.71 -33.48 35.18
CA GLU A 126 -18.11 -34.52 36.02
C GLU A 126 -16.77 -35.01 35.43
N PRO A 127 -15.84 -35.52 36.26
CA PRO A 127 -14.51 -35.92 35.79
C PRO A 127 -14.58 -37.19 34.94
N ASP A 128 -14.15 -37.07 33.67
CA ASP A 128 -13.80 -38.17 32.78
C ASP A 128 -12.47 -38.80 33.26
N PRO A 129 -12.25 -40.13 33.13
CA PRO A 129 -11.09 -40.78 33.70
C PRO A 129 -9.82 -40.51 32.87
N GLU A 130 -8.71 -40.47 33.61
CA GLU A 130 -7.29 -40.42 33.23
C GLU A 130 -6.96 -40.74 31.75
N PRO A 131 -6.25 -39.87 31.02
CA PRO A 131 -5.94 -40.12 29.62
C PRO A 131 -4.88 -41.22 29.47
N GLU A 132 -5.20 -42.25 28.68
CA GLU A 132 -4.20 -43.15 28.12
C GLU A 132 -3.19 -42.35 27.29
N GLN A 133 -1.91 -42.68 27.42
CA GLN A 133 -0.81 -42.02 26.71
C GLN A 133 -0.95 -42.21 25.20
N ILE A 134 -1.40 -41.17 24.51
CA ILE A 134 -1.30 -41.06 23.06
C ILE A 134 0.12 -40.58 22.77
N SER A 135 0.89 -41.44 22.11
CA SER A 135 2.20 -41.10 21.56
C SER A 135 2.07 -39.89 20.63
N GLU A 136 2.89 -38.89 20.90
CA GLU A 136 3.17 -37.71 20.06
C GLU A 136 3.14 -38.09 18.57
N PRO A 137 2.23 -37.53 17.75
CA PRO A 137 2.25 -37.81 16.33
C PRO A 137 3.50 -37.17 15.75
N GLU A 138 4.27 -37.93 14.96
CA GLU A 138 5.29 -37.37 14.09
C GLU A 138 4.64 -36.28 13.22
N GLU A 139 4.99 -35.02 13.47
CA GLU A 139 4.71 -33.92 12.56
C GLU A 139 5.49 -34.18 11.28
N THR A 140 4.82 -34.78 10.29
CA THR A 140 5.23 -34.60 8.91
C THR A 140 4.93 -33.14 8.59
N GLU A 141 5.92 -32.27 8.82
CA GLU A 141 6.00 -30.93 8.26
C GLU A 141 6.00 -31.09 6.73
N ASP A 142 4.81 -31.20 6.15
CA ASP A 142 4.61 -30.94 4.73
C ASP A 142 4.76 -29.42 4.59
N GLU A 143 6.01 -28.95 4.60
CA GLU A 143 6.37 -27.57 4.33
C GLU A 143 5.80 -27.25 2.94
N MET A 144 4.62 -26.64 2.91
CA MET A 144 4.03 -26.12 1.69
C MET A 144 5.01 -25.08 1.13
N GLN A 145 5.85 -25.51 0.18
CA GLN A 145 6.83 -24.65 -0.46
C GLN A 145 6.07 -23.59 -1.26
N LEU A 146 5.99 -22.39 -0.70
CA LEU A 146 5.32 -21.28 -1.33
C LEU A 146 6.11 -20.83 -2.56
N GLU A 147 5.55 -21.03 -3.76
CA GLU A 147 6.17 -20.61 -5.01
C GLU A 147 5.86 -19.13 -5.32
N THR A 148 6.83 -18.40 -5.87
CA THR A 148 6.62 -17.04 -6.37
C THR A 148 5.55 -17.04 -7.47
N GLY A 149 4.70 -16.02 -7.49
CA GLY A 149 3.48 -15.98 -8.29
C GLY A 149 2.22 -16.40 -7.53
N SER A 150 2.36 -17.02 -6.36
CA SER A 150 1.22 -17.46 -5.55
C SER A 150 0.41 -16.30 -4.99
N LEU A 151 -0.90 -16.49 -4.90
CA LEU A 151 -1.78 -15.63 -4.13
C LEU A 151 -1.95 -16.23 -2.74
N ILE A 152 -1.72 -15.44 -1.70
CA ILE A 152 -1.74 -15.90 -0.32
C ILE A 152 -2.64 -15.05 0.56
N LYS A 153 -3.20 -15.68 1.59
CA LYS A 153 -3.93 -15.01 2.69
C LYS A 153 -3.73 -15.78 3.98
N LEU A 154 -4.07 -15.17 5.11
CA LEU A 154 -4.16 -15.93 6.37
C LEU A 154 -5.46 -16.75 6.39
N GLN A 155 -5.41 -17.89 7.06
CA GLN A 155 -6.62 -18.57 7.48
C GLN A 155 -7.45 -17.65 8.40
N CYS A 156 -8.76 -17.60 8.17
CA CYS A 156 -9.65 -16.78 8.98
C CYS A 156 -10.20 -17.55 10.19
N PRO A 157 -10.21 -16.95 11.39
CA PRO A 157 -11.01 -17.50 12.49
C PRO A 157 -12.51 -17.42 12.15
N GLU A 158 -13.32 -18.27 12.78
CA GLU A 158 -14.77 -18.34 12.52
C GLU A 158 -15.48 -17.00 12.76
N GLU A 159 -15.02 -16.24 13.74
CA GLU A 159 -15.58 -14.93 14.14
C GLU A 159 -15.03 -13.74 13.32
N ALA A 160 -14.27 -14.00 12.25
CA ALA A 160 -13.64 -12.94 11.44
C ALA A 160 -14.67 -12.10 10.68
N ASP A 161 -14.82 -10.85 11.10
CA ASP A 161 -15.59 -9.85 10.36
C ASP A 161 -14.91 -9.43 9.03
N ALA A 162 -15.59 -8.56 8.28
CA ALA A 162 -15.12 -8.07 6.99
C ALA A 162 -13.83 -7.23 7.05
N THR A 163 -13.48 -6.70 8.23
CA THR A 163 -12.28 -5.88 8.47
C THR A 163 -11.10 -6.69 9.00
N HIS A 164 -11.32 -7.99 9.27
CA HIS A 164 -10.27 -8.85 9.80
C HIS A 164 -9.10 -8.99 8.80
N PRO A 165 -7.83 -8.86 9.24
CA PRO A 165 -6.67 -8.91 8.35
C PRO A 165 -6.53 -10.21 7.53
N CYS A 166 -7.13 -11.31 7.98
CA CYS A 166 -7.19 -12.57 7.23
C CYS A 166 -7.94 -12.47 5.89
N LYS A 167 -8.77 -11.42 5.72
CA LYS A 167 -9.47 -11.14 4.45
C LYS A 167 -8.56 -10.44 3.44
N ALA A 168 -7.41 -9.91 3.88
CA ALA A 168 -6.42 -9.34 2.98
C ALA A 168 -5.77 -10.44 2.14
N VAL A 169 -5.71 -10.21 0.83
CA VAL A 169 -5.04 -11.07 -0.13
C VAL A 169 -3.73 -10.41 -0.52
N TYR A 170 -2.69 -11.22 -0.70
CA TYR A 170 -1.38 -10.78 -1.12
C TYR A 170 -0.91 -11.59 -2.33
N TYR A 171 -0.09 -10.96 -3.16
CA TYR A 171 0.69 -11.63 -4.19
C TYR A 171 2.12 -11.85 -3.70
N TYR A 172 2.62 -13.09 -3.72
CA TYR A 172 4.00 -13.41 -3.42
C TYR A 172 4.84 -13.27 -4.68
N ALA A 173 5.69 -12.25 -4.74
CA ALA A 173 6.42 -11.85 -5.94
C ALA A 173 7.79 -12.53 -6.06
N VAL A 174 8.43 -12.40 -7.22
CA VAL A 174 9.76 -12.98 -7.49
C VAL A 174 10.90 -12.38 -6.67
N ASP A 175 10.67 -11.26 -5.98
CA ASP A 175 11.63 -10.67 -5.03
C ASP A 175 11.43 -11.17 -3.59
N GLU A 176 10.67 -12.25 -3.42
CA GLU A 176 10.36 -12.88 -2.13
C GLU A 176 9.62 -11.94 -1.16
N LYS A 177 8.92 -10.93 -1.71
CA LYS A 177 8.04 -10.04 -0.95
C LYS A 177 6.58 -10.31 -1.27
N ARG A 178 5.73 -10.00 -0.30
CA ARG A 178 4.27 -10.00 -0.47
C ARG A 178 3.77 -8.60 -0.82
N TYR A 179 2.89 -8.51 -1.80
CA TYR A 179 2.27 -7.26 -2.25
C TYR A 179 0.77 -7.31 -1.96
N ALA A 180 0.28 -6.34 -1.20
CA ALA A 180 -1.12 -6.32 -0.74
C ALA A 180 -2.06 -5.87 -1.86
N PHE A 181 -3.18 -6.56 -2.03
CA PHE A 181 -4.29 -6.05 -2.84
C PHE A 181 -5.07 -5.01 -2.03
N PRO A 182 -5.15 -3.74 -2.47
CA PRO A 182 -5.83 -2.70 -1.69
C PRO A 182 -7.34 -2.91 -1.55
N ASN A 183 -7.95 -3.56 -2.55
CA ASN A 183 -9.37 -3.88 -2.58
C ASN A 183 -9.66 -4.93 -3.68
N ALA A 184 -10.88 -5.45 -3.66
CA ALA A 184 -11.33 -6.45 -4.62
C ALA A 184 -11.34 -5.93 -6.08
N LYS A 185 -11.58 -4.63 -6.33
CA LYS A 185 -11.60 -4.11 -7.70
C LYS A 185 -10.23 -4.21 -8.37
N VAL A 186 -9.15 -3.94 -7.63
CA VAL A 186 -7.77 -4.17 -8.11
C VAL A 186 -7.55 -5.65 -8.40
N PHE A 187 -7.93 -6.53 -7.46
CA PHE A 187 -7.80 -7.97 -7.61
C PHE A 187 -8.47 -8.49 -8.89
N PHE A 188 -9.73 -8.07 -9.13
CA PHE A 188 -10.52 -8.47 -10.30
C PHE A 188 -10.05 -7.86 -11.62
N THR A 189 -8.99 -7.06 -11.63
CA THR A 189 -8.31 -6.69 -12.88
C THR A 189 -7.23 -7.67 -13.28
N TRP A 190 -6.80 -8.53 -12.36
CA TRP A 190 -5.74 -9.54 -12.56
C TRP A 190 -6.27 -10.97 -12.59
N TYR A 191 -7.27 -11.27 -11.76
CA TYR A 191 -7.82 -12.62 -11.58
C TYR A 191 -9.34 -12.59 -11.62
N ASP A 192 -9.96 -13.65 -12.15
CA ASP A 192 -11.41 -13.71 -12.29
C ASP A 192 -12.12 -14.04 -10.97
N ASN A 193 -11.44 -14.75 -10.06
CA ASN A 193 -11.98 -15.22 -8.79
C ASN A 193 -10.84 -15.48 -7.78
N PHE A 194 -11.21 -15.93 -6.57
CA PHE A 194 -10.26 -16.21 -5.48
C PHE A 194 -9.81 -17.68 -5.43
N ASP A 195 -10.10 -18.49 -6.44
CA ASP A 195 -9.88 -19.95 -6.40
C ASP A 195 -8.39 -20.32 -6.31
N SER A 196 -7.52 -19.44 -6.82
CA SER A 196 -6.06 -19.61 -6.75
C SER A 196 -5.43 -19.04 -5.48
N VAL A 197 -6.23 -18.51 -4.55
CA VAL A 197 -5.73 -17.96 -3.28
C VAL A 197 -5.51 -19.10 -2.29
N VAL A 198 -4.26 -19.26 -1.86
CA VAL A 198 -3.83 -20.26 -0.89
C VAL A 198 -3.81 -19.67 0.52
N GLU A 199 -4.24 -20.44 1.50
CA GLU A 199 -4.12 -20.05 2.90
C GLU A 199 -2.75 -20.45 3.44
N VAL A 200 -2.09 -19.52 4.13
CA VAL A 200 -0.79 -19.74 4.76
C VAL A 200 -0.87 -19.49 6.26
N ALA A 201 0.00 -20.17 7.00
CA ALA A 201 0.14 -19.96 8.43
C ALA A 201 0.64 -18.54 8.76
N PRO A 202 0.28 -17.97 9.93
CA PRO A 202 0.76 -16.65 10.37
C PRO A 202 2.29 -16.51 10.38
N GLU A 203 3.01 -17.58 10.67
CA GLU A 203 4.47 -17.61 10.75
C GLU A 203 5.09 -17.45 9.35
N VAL A 204 4.56 -18.18 8.35
CA VAL A 204 4.96 -18.05 6.95
C VAL A 204 4.60 -16.67 6.42
N MET A 205 3.40 -16.18 6.71
CA MET A 205 2.98 -14.85 6.31
C MET A 205 3.87 -13.76 6.94
N GLY A 206 4.29 -13.95 8.19
CA GLY A 206 5.15 -13.02 8.94
C GLY A 206 6.60 -13.02 8.49
N SER A 207 7.12 -14.12 7.93
CA SER A 207 8.49 -14.21 7.41
C SER A 207 8.67 -13.48 6.07
N ILE A 208 7.60 -13.32 5.29
CA ILE A 208 7.61 -12.65 4.00
C ILE A 208 7.49 -11.13 4.19
N LEU A 209 8.48 -10.37 3.71
CA LEU A 209 8.49 -8.90 3.80
C LEU A 209 7.45 -8.28 2.87
N LEU A 210 6.91 -7.10 3.23
CA LEU A 210 6.01 -6.36 2.34
C LEU A 210 6.77 -5.60 1.25
N GLY A 211 6.30 -5.73 0.01
CA GLY A 211 6.81 -5.01 -1.15
C GLY A 211 6.01 -3.76 -1.52
N GLY A 212 4.81 -3.60 -0.95
CA GLY A 212 3.90 -2.49 -1.24
C GLY A 212 2.53 -2.98 -1.68
N ASN A 213 1.84 -2.18 -2.49
CA ASN A 213 0.48 -2.47 -2.95
C ASN A 213 0.47 -2.89 -4.42
N VAL A 214 -0.34 -3.90 -4.73
CA VAL A 214 -0.72 -4.22 -6.11
C VAL A 214 -1.56 -3.07 -6.68
N ARG A 215 -1.36 -2.77 -7.96
CA ARG A 215 -2.05 -1.70 -8.69
C ARG A 215 -2.99 -2.29 -9.73
N TYR A 216 -3.92 -1.48 -10.21
CA TYR A 216 -4.78 -1.86 -11.33
C TYR A 216 -3.98 -2.40 -12.51
N ARG A 217 -4.47 -3.47 -13.13
CA ARG A 217 -3.87 -4.01 -14.36
C ARG A 217 -4.03 -3.02 -15.51
N PRO A 218 -2.93 -2.66 -16.20
CA PRO A 218 -2.97 -1.79 -17.38
C PRO A 218 -3.93 -2.29 -18.46
N GLY A 219 -4.55 -1.36 -19.18
CA GLY A 219 -5.43 -1.68 -20.32
C GLY A 219 -6.84 -2.20 -20.02
N ILE A 220 -7.20 -2.52 -18.76
CA ILE A 220 -8.52 -3.11 -18.44
C ILE A 220 -9.55 -2.06 -18.01
N ARG A 221 -9.19 -1.22 -17.02
CA ARG A 221 -10.07 -0.19 -16.44
C ARG A 221 -9.47 1.18 -16.68
N MET A 222 -10.33 2.18 -16.73
CA MET A 222 -9.95 3.56 -16.45
C MET A 222 -10.15 3.83 -14.97
N VAL A 223 -9.43 4.81 -14.45
CA VAL A 223 -9.51 5.18 -13.04
C VAL A 223 -9.59 6.67 -12.85
N LYS A 224 -10.17 7.10 -11.74
CA LYS A 224 -10.14 8.49 -11.29
C LYS A 224 -9.95 8.55 -9.78
N PHE A 225 -9.47 9.68 -9.29
CA PHE A 225 -9.48 9.96 -7.85
C PHE A 225 -10.79 10.66 -7.49
N THR A 226 -11.30 10.43 -6.28
CA THR A 226 -12.61 10.97 -5.88
C THR A 226 -12.62 12.50 -5.78
N THR A 227 -11.46 13.10 -5.55
CA THR A 227 -11.29 14.56 -5.48
C THR A 227 -10.83 15.22 -6.78
N VAL A 228 -10.56 14.43 -7.84
CA VAL A 228 -10.04 14.93 -9.11
C VAL A 228 -10.97 14.55 -10.27
N ASN A 229 -11.43 15.54 -11.03
CA ASN A 229 -12.30 15.34 -12.18
C ASN A 229 -11.55 14.90 -13.47
N LYS A 230 -10.49 14.10 -13.32
CA LYS A 230 -9.71 13.56 -14.44
C LYS A 230 -9.82 12.04 -14.46
N VAL A 231 -10.02 11.49 -15.65
CA VAL A 231 -10.07 10.05 -15.91
C VAL A 231 -8.76 9.63 -16.56
N TYR A 232 -8.14 8.59 -16.03
CA TYR A 232 -6.83 8.14 -16.43
C TYR A 232 -6.89 6.71 -16.98
N ALA A 233 -6.13 6.47 -18.04
CA ALA A 233 -5.76 5.12 -18.45
C ALA A 233 -4.46 4.70 -17.74
N LEU A 234 -4.32 3.41 -17.48
CA LEU A 234 -3.15 2.84 -16.82
C LEU A 234 -2.17 2.26 -17.82
N THR A 235 -0.91 2.69 -17.73
CA THR A 235 0.23 2.11 -18.43
C THR A 235 1.03 1.25 -17.46
N ARG A 236 1.91 0.39 -17.99
CA ARG A 236 2.89 -0.39 -17.22
C ARG A 236 3.54 0.43 -16.09
N ASN A 237 3.85 -0.26 -15.00
CA ASN A 237 4.46 0.29 -13.79
C ASN A 237 3.55 1.26 -13.01
N GLY A 238 2.23 1.18 -13.21
CA GLY A 238 1.26 2.02 -12.51
C GLY A 238 1.35 3.50 -12.89
N THR A 239 1.63 3.78 -14.16
CA THR A 239 1.66 5.15 -14.68
C THR A 239 0.27 5.54 -15.19
N LEU A 240 -0.31 6.60 -14.62
CA LEU A 240 -1.58 7.16 -15.02
C LEU A 240 -1.38 8.20 -16.12
N ARG A 241 -2.15 8.06 -17.21
CA ARG A 241 -2.14 9.00 -18.33
C ARG A 241 -3.54 9.57 -18.49
N TRP A 242 -3.67 10.90 -18.41
CA TRP A 242 -4.98 11.55 -18.45
C TRP A 242 -5.58 11.45 -19.84
N ILE A 243 -6.83 10.99 -19.93
CA ILE A 243 -7.60 11.00 -21.18
C ILE A 243 -8.23 12.38 -21.34
N ALA A 244 -7.78 13.12 -22.34
CA ALA A 244 -8.05 14.56 -22.44
C ALA A 244 -9.53 14.87 -22.74
N THR A 245 -10.24 14.00 -23.45
CA THR A 245 -11.64 14.22 -23.88
C THR A 245 -12.47 12.94 -23.84
N GLU A 246 -13.81 13.09 -23.78
CA GLU A 246 -14.75 11.97 -23.85
C GLU A 246 -14.74 11.27 -25.22
N GLU A 247 -14.42 12.00 -26.29
CA GLU A 247 -14.24 11.44 -27.64
C GLU A 247 -13.10 10.43 -27.66
N VAL A 248 -11.93 10.78 -27.10
CA VAL A 248 -10.80 9.85 -26.97
C VAL A 248 -11.14 8.66 -26.07
N ALA A 249 -11.89 8.89 -24.98
CA ALA A 249 -12.33 7.80 -24.11
C ALA A 249 -13.26 6.83 -24.86
N THR A 250 -14.15 7.35 -25.70
CA THR A 250 -15.06 6.56 -26.54
C THR A 250 -14.29 5.79 -27.61
N ASP A 251 -13.33 6.41 -28.27
CA ASP A 251 -12.49 5.75 -29.30
C ASP A 251 -11.67 4.59 -28.71
N LEU A 252 -11.17 4.76 -27.49
CA LEU A 252 -10.40 3.73 -26.81
C LEU A 252 -11.31 2.65 -26.22
N TYR A 253 -12.25 3.03 -25.36
CA TYR A 253 -12.97 2.11 -24.48
C TYR A 253 -14.41 1.80 -24.93
N GLY A 254 -14.88 2.39 -26.03
CA GLY A 254 -16.23 2.23 -26.58
C GLY A 254 -17.25 3.22 -26.00
N GLU A 255 -18.49 3.19 -26.52
CA GLU A 255 -19.58 4.08 -26.08
C GLU A 255 -19.93 3.94 -24.60
N ASP A 256 -19.62 2.79 -23.99
CA ASP A 256 -19.84 2.46 -22.58
C ASP A 256 -18.63 2.77 -21.69
N TRP A 257 -17.66 3.56 -22.16
CA TRP A 257 -16.42 3.92 -21.43
C TRP A 257 -16.71 4.41 -20.00
N ASN A 258 -17.78 5.18 -19.81
CA ASN A 258 -18.18 5.73 -18.52
C ASN A 258 -18.54 4.66 -17.48
N THR A 259 -18.84 3.43 -17.91
CA THR A 259 -19.08 2.27 -17.02
C THR A 259 -17.80 1.51 -16.68
N LYS A 260 -16.68 1.85 -17.33
CA LYS A 260 -15.36 1.22 -17.17
C LYS A 260 -14.41 2.04 -16.31
N ILE A 261 -14.94 2.99 -15.55
CA ILE A 261 -14.19 3.87 -14.65
C ILE A 261 -14.37 3.40 -13.22
N ASP A 262 -13.25 3.18 -12.53
CA ASP A 262 -13.24 2.95 -11.09
C ASP A 262 -12.70 4.16 -10.33
N ASP A 263 -13.34 4.45 -9.19
CA ASP A 263 -12.83 5.41 -8.23
C ASP A 263 -11.70 4.77 -7.38
N ILE A 264 -10.58 5.48 -7.30
CA ILE A 264 -9.46 5.20 -6.42
C ILE A 264 -9.54 6.19 -5.24
N PRO A 265 -9.56 5.70 -3.99
CA PRO A 265 -9.38 6.56 -2.82
C PRO A 265 -8.06 7.34 -2.88
N ASP A 266 -8.09 8.63 -2.52
CA ASP A 266 -6.93 9.52 -2.54
C ASP A 266 -5.73 9.02 -1.72
N THR A 267 -5.97 8.16 -0.72
CA THR A 267 -4.90 7.52 0.08
C THR A 267 -3.95 6.68 -0.77
N PHE A 268 -4.40 6.18 -1.93
CA PHE A 268 -3.58 5.41 -2.88
C PHE A 268 -2.94 6.26 -3.97
N TYR A 269 -3.07 7.59 -3.93
CA TYR A 269 -2.51 8.49 -4.94
C TYR A 269 -1.00 8.28 -5.14
N THR A 270 -0.27 8.09 -4.03
CA THR A 270 1.19 7.88 -4.05
C THR A 270 1.63 6.52 -4.62
N ASN A 271 0.70 5.60 -4.86
CA ASN A 271 1.01 4.32 -5.50
C ASN A 271 1.22 4.49 -7.02
N TYR A 272 0.81 5.62 -7.59
CA TYR A 272 0.81 5.88 -9.01
C TYR A 272 1.77 7.01 -9.39
N THR A 273 2.25 6.96 -10.62
CA THR A 273 2.99 8.06 -11.25
C THR A 273 2.15 8.65 -12.38
N PHE A 274 2.49 9.85 -12.86
CA PHE A 274 1.75 10.52 -13.92
C PHE A 274 2.61 10.64 -15.18
N GLY A 275 2.07 10.16 -16.30
CA GLY A 275 2.72 10.17 -17.61
C GLY A 275 2.15 11.24 -18.53
N ALA A 276 2.57 11.21 -19.80
CA ALA A 276 2.04 12.08 -20.83
C ALA A 276 0.53 11.86 -21.03
N ASP A 277 -0.20 12.93 -21.32
CA ASP A 277 -1.64 12.87 -21.60
C ASP A 277 -1.93 12.01 -22.86
N ILE A 278 -3.17 11.54 -22.97
CA ILE A 278 -3.71 10.84 -24.12
C ILE A 278 -4.67 11.83 -24.79
N THR A 279 -4.22 12.37 -25.91
CA THR A 279 -4.93 13.40 -26.69
C THR A 279 -5.55 12.85 -27.98
N SER A 280 -5.15 11.64 -28.37
CA SER A 280 -5.68 10.87 -29.49
C SER A 280 -5.69 9.38 -29.15
N ALA A 281 -6.58 8.60 -29.78
CA ALA A 281 -6.60 7.14 -29.65
C ALA A 281 -5.28 6.46 -30.05
N ASN A 282 -4.47 7.10 -30.91
CA ASN A 282 -3.14 6.59 -31.28
C ASN A 282 -2.09 6.72 -30.16
N ASP A 283 -2.35 7.53 -29.13
CA ASP A 283 -1.41 7.75 -28.03
C ASP A 283 -1.38 6.58 -27.04
N TYR A 284 -2.35 5.66 -27.12
CA TYR A 284 -2.55 4.59 -26.14
C TYR A 284 -3.17 3.34 -26.77
N ASP A 285 -2.57 2.19 -26.50
CA ASP A 285 -3.06 0.89 -26.97
C ASP A 285 -3.31 -0.03 -25.77
N GLN A 286 -4.59 -0.31 -25.50
CA GLN A 286 -4.99 -1.17 -24.38
C GLN A 286 -4.43 -2.58 -24.48
N ALA A 287 -4.42 -3.15 -25.68
CA ALA A 287 -3.95 -4.52 -25.89
C ALA A 287 -2.44 -4.59 -25.67
N ALA A 288 -1.69 -3.61 -26.16
CA ALA A 288 -0.26 -3.52 -25.91
C ALA A 288 0.06 -3.35 -24.42
N GLU A 289 -0.71 -2.55 -23.68
CA GLU A 289 -0.50 -2.39 -22.23
C GLU A 289 -0.81 -3.66 -21.44
N MET A 290 -1.87 -4.40 -21.80
CA MET A 290 -2.16 -5.71 -21.21
C MET A 290 -1.05 -6.74 -21.48
N GLU A 291 -0.50 -6.73 -22.69
CA GLU A 291 0.55 -7.67 -23.11
C GLU A 291 1.91 -7.38 -22.45
N ARG A 292 2.13 -6.12 -22.05
CA ARG A 292 3.31 -5.68 -21.29
C ARG A 292 3.19 -5.94 -19.78
N ALA A 293 2.00 -6.31 -19.32
CA ALA A 293 1.66 -6.53 -17.92
C ALA A 293 0.85 -7.82 -17.78
N ARG A 294 1.49 -8.96 -18.12
CA ARG A 294 0.84 -10.28 -18.07
C ARG A 294 0.68 -10.79 -16.64
N ASN A 295 1.57 -10.38 -15.75
CA ASN A 295 1.52 -10.67 -14.33
C ASN A 295 1.93 -9.44 -13.50
N ILE A 296 1.80 -9.55 -12.18
CA ILE A 296 2.07 -8.47 -11.25
C ILE A 296 3.57 -8.14 -11.21
N ASP A 297 4.45 -9.12 -11.34
CA ASP A 297 5.90 -8.90 -11.41
C ASP A 297 6.32 -8.03 -12.60
N GLU A 298 5.64 -8.17 -13.73
CA GLU A 298 5.90 -7.36 -14.93
C GLU A 298 5.37 -5.92 -14.79
N ASN A 299 4.46 -5.64 -13.84
CA ASN A 299 3.83 -4.34 -13.64
C ASN A 299 4.23 -3.63 -12.33
N ARG A 300 5.20 -4.17 -11.59
CA ARG A 300 5.76 -3.51 -10.40
C ARG A 300 6.83 -2.50 -10.81
N LEU A 301 6.89 -1.38 -10.07
CA LEU A 301 8.06 -0.50 -10.16
C LEU A 301 9.19 -1.25 -9.45
N GLU A 302 10.25 -1.59 -10.16
CA GLU A 302 11.51 -1.97 -9.53
C GLU A 302 12.03 -0.69 -8.84
N ILE A 303 11.99 -0.67 -7.50
CA ILE A 303 12.53 0.40 -6.67
C ILE A 303 13.89 -0.05 -6.15
#